data_AF-A0A1L9VCE4-F1
#
_entry.id   AF-A0A1L9VCE4-F1
#
_cell.length_a   1.000
_cell.length_b   1.000
_cell.length_c   1.000
_cell.angle_alpha   90.00
_cell.angle_beta   90.00
_cell.angle_gamma   90.00
#
_symmetry.space_group_name_H-M   'P 1'
#
loop_
_entity.id
_entity.type
_entity.pdbx_description
1 polymer ?
#
loop_
_entity_poly.entity_id
_entity_poly.type
_entity_poly.pdbx_seq_one_letter_code
_entity_poly.pdbx_strand_id
1 'polypeptide(L)'
;MVDSIDVHASAKYDNAASLNHNLQPGDIILREAPLFVVQQPSNGRNGSFLCSIFNAKNIPASTVEYEIQKLSPEHKAELRKIACEEDTDISRFRSCNYDIRPKQNEAPTALGIFSKGSYVNHSCQPNALYFWDEETESMIWVALKHIVAG
;
A
#
# COMPACT_ATOMS: atom_id res chain seq x y z
N MET A 1 5.68 13.57 -13.22
CA MET A 1 6.77 12.84 -12.56
C MET A 1 6.71 13.24 -11.09
N VAL A 2 6.13 12.40 -10.23
CA VAL A 2 6.07 12.65 -8.77
C VAL A 2 6.59 11.37 -8.11
N ASP A 3 7.91 11.37 -7.93
CA ASP A 3 8.69 10.34 -7.25
C ASP A 3 9.63 11.06 -6.30
N SER A 4 9.10 11.53 -5.17
CA SER A 4 9.86 12.35 -4.21
C SER A 4 10.48 11.54 -3.07
N ILE A 5 10.30 10.22 -3.05
CA ILE A 5 10.71 9.40 -1.92
C ILE A 5 12.05 8.70 -2.16
N ASP A 6 12.93 8.80 -1.17
CA ASP A 6 14.18 8.05 -1.07
C ASP A 6 14.04 7.00 0.04
N VAL A 7 14.47 5.77 -0.23
CA VAL A 7 14.42 4.68 0.75
C VAL A 7 15.77 4.55 1.44
N HIS A 8 15.77 4.65 2.78
CA HIS A 8 16.96 4.54 3.60
C HIS A 8 16.72 3.61 4.80
N ALA A 9 17.79 3.09 5.40
CA ALA A 9 17.67 2.26 6.59
C ALA A 9 17.09 3.07 7.76
N SER A 10 16.06 2.55 8.41
CA SER A 10 15.39 3.15 9.55
C SER A 10 15.81 2.45 10.84
N ALA A 11 16.21 3.22 11.84
CA ALA A 11 16.53 2.69 13.17
C ALA A 11 15.33 1.98 13.86
N LYS A 12 14.10 2.16 13.35
CA LYS A 12 12.87 1.65 13.97
C LYS A 12 12.14 0.57 13.16
N TYR A 13 12.30 0.52 11.83
CA TYR A 13 11.45 -0.28 10.93
C TYR A 13 12.21 -0.92 9.75
N ASP A 14 13.50 -1.25 9.93
CA ASP A 14 14.47 -1.67 8.90
C ASP A 14 14.69 -0.65 7.79
N ASN A 15 13.66 -0.26 7.03
CA ASN A 15 13.71 0.77 5.98
C ASN A 15 12.60 1.82 6.19
N ALA A 16 12.86 3.05 5.73
CA ALA A 16 11.88 4.14 5.71
C ALA A 16 12.00 4.96 4.43
N ALA A 17 10.85 5.47 3.98
CA ALA A 17 10.80 6.55 3.00
C ALA A 17 11.07 7.91 3.66
N SER A 18 12.01 8.69 3.11
CA SER A 18 12.21 10.12 3.37
C SER A 18 11.98 10.94 2.11
N LEU A 19 11.92 12.26 2.27
CA LEU A 19 11.79 13.20 1.17
C LEU A 19 13.07 14.00 0.98
N ASN A 20 13.42 14.30 -0.26
CA ASN A 20 14.57 15.17 -0.58
C ASN A 20 14.23 16.66 -0.67
N HIS A 21 12.96 17.03 -0.46
CA HIS A 21 12.49 18.41 -0.44
C HIS A 21 11.33 18.59 0.55
N ASN A 22 11.04 19.85 0.87
CA ASN A 22 9.93 20.19 1.76
C ASN A 22 8.59 20.07 1.02
N LEU A 23 7.55 19.63 1.72
CA LEU A 23 6.17 19.56 1.22
C LEU A 23 5.23 20.40 2.08
N GLN A 24 4.29 21.08 1.44
CA GLN A 24 3.17 21.75 2.07
C GLN A 24 1.98 20.79 2.23
N PRO A 25 1.05 21.08 3.16
CA PRO A 25 -0.19 20.32 3.27
C PRO A 25 -0.95 20.29 1.93
N GLY A 26 -1.32 19.10 1.47
CA GLY A 26 -2.00 18.86 0.20
C GLY A 26 -1.09 18.49 -0.96
N ASP A 27 0.24 18.67 -0.84
CA ASP A 27 1.17 18.27 -1.89
C ASP A 27 1.17 16.74 -2.07
N ILE A 28 1.29 16.29 -3.33
CA ILE A 28 1.41 14.88 -3.67
C ILE A 28 2.83 14.41 -3.36
N ILE A 29 2.94 13.38 -2.53
CA ILE A 29 4.18 12.68 -2.20
C ILE A 29 4.52 11.67 -3.29
N LEU A 30 3.55 10.81 -3.61
CA LEU A 30 3.73 9.69 -4.53
C LEU A 30 2.42 9.42 -5.25
N ARG A 31 2.52 9.07 -6.52
CA ARG A 31 1.44 8.41 -7.26
C ARG A 31 2.00 7.12 -7.84
N GLU A 32 1.43 5.98 -7.47
CA GLU A 32 1.96 4.68 -7.85
C GLU A 32 0.84 3.72 -8.25
N ALA A 33 1.02 3.05 -9.39
CA ALA A 33 0.20 1.90 -9.77
C ALA A 33 0.60 0.68 -8.92
N PRO A 34 -0.35 -0.21 -8.59
CA PRO A 34 -0.03 -1.40 -7.81
C PRO A 34 0.90 -2.34 -8.59
N LEU A 35 1.84 -2.99 -7.89
CA LEU A 35 2.59 -4.14 -8.41
C LEU A 35 1.62 -5.28 -8.76
N PHE A 36 0.67 -5.54 -7.87
CA PHE A 36 -0.48 -6.39 -8.10
C PHE A 36 -1.62 -6.07 -7.14
N VAL A 37 -2.80 -6.55 -7.50
CA VAL A 37 -4.06 -6.36 -6.76
C VAL A 37 -4.66 -7.73 -6.48
N VAL A 38 -5.13 -7.93 -5.25
CA VAL A 38 -5.92 -9.10 -4.86
C VAL A 38 -7.34 -8.67 -4.57
N GLN A 39 -8.28 -9.19 -5.34
CA GLN A 39 -9.70 -8.91 -5.16
C GLN A 39 -10.21 -9.53 -3.87
N GLN A 40 -11.04 -8.79 -3.14
CA GLN A 40 -11.62 -9.34 -1.93
C GLN A 40 -12.74 -10.31 -2.25
N PRO A 41 -12.90 -11.39 -1.44
CA PRO A 41 -14.04 -12.27 -1.57
C PRO A 41 -15.34 -11.48 -1.35
N SER A 42 -16.36 -11.76 -2.16
CA SER A 42 -17.65 -11.07 -2.03
C SER A 42 -18.23 -11.30 -0.62
N ASN A 43 -18.51 -10.25 0.12
CA ASN A 43 -18.98 -10.31 1.51
C ASN A 43 -20.42 -10.86 1.68
N GLY A 44 -21.02 -11.42 0.64
CA GLY A 44 -22.45 -11.77 0.60
C GLY A 44 -23.34 -10.53 0.72
N ARG A 45 -24.62 -10.67 0.35
CA ARG A 45 -25.62 -9.61 0.62
C ARG A 45 -25.90 -9.66 2.13
N ASN A 46 -25.64 -8.57 2.87
CA ASN A 46 -25.94 -8.33 4.31
C ASN A 46 -24.77 -8.37 5.31
N GLY A 47 -23.51 -8.35 4.87
CA GLY A 47 -22.39 -8.11 5.79
C GLY A 47 -22.41 -6.68 6.35
N SER A 48 -22.21 -6.51 7.66
CA SER A 48 -21.97 -5.17 8.23
C SER A 48 -20.67 -4.59 7.66
N PHE A 49 -20.52 -3.26 7.62
CA PHE A 49 -19.29 -2.60 7.17
C PHE A 49 -18.03 -3.10 7.92
N LEU A 50 -18.14 -3.32 9.22
CA LEU A 50 -17.05 -3.89 10.02
C LEU A 50 -16.76 -5.33 9.62
N CYS A 51 -17.79 -6.16 9.38
CA CYS A 51 -17.59 -7.51 8.85
C CYS A 51 -16.89 -7.47 7.49
N SER A 52 -17.24 -6.53 6.61
CA SER A 52 -16.57 -6.35 5.33
C SER A 52 -15.08 -6.02 5.50
N ILE A 53 -14.71 -5.17 6.46
CA ILE A 53 -13.30 -4.84 6.77
C ILE A 53 -12.54 -6.01 7.42
N PHE A 54 -13.17 -6.80 8.28
CA PHE A 54 -12.50 -7.95 8.88
C PHE A 54 -12.37 -9.11 7.88
N ASN A 55 -13.39 -9.36 7.07
CA ASN A 55 -13.37 -10.38 6.01
C ASN A 55 -12.43 -10.02 4.87
N ALA A 56 -12.33 -8.73 4.54
CA ALA A 56 -11.33 -8.16 3.62
C ALA A 56 -9.91 -8.65 3.91
N LYS A 57 -9.57 -8.85 5.19
CA LYS A 57 -8.25 -9.30 5.64
C LYS A 57 -8.09 -10.82 5.66
N ASN A 58 -9.18 -11.58 5.49
CA ASN A 58 -9.18 -13.04 5.43
C ASN A 58 -9.05 -13.57 3.99
N ILE A 59 -8.11 -13.01 3.23
CA ILE A 59 -7.83 -13.51 1.87
C ILE A 59 -7.09 -14.85 1.98
N PRO A 60 -7.58 -15.93 1.33
CA PRO A 60 -6.88 -17.20 1.30
C PRO A 60 -5.48 -17.05 0.70
N ALA A 61 -4.48 -17.69 1.32
CA ALA A 61 -3.09 -17.68 0.85
C ALA A 61 -2.99 -18.06 -0.64
N SER A 62 -3.76 -19.06 -1.07
CA SER A 62 -3.83 -19.51 -2.48
C SER A 62 -4.28 -18.42 -3.45
N THR A 63 -5.15 -17.49 -3.02
CA THR A 63 -5.57 -16.37 -3.87
C THR A 63 -4.42 -15.38 -4.07
N VAL A 64 -3.67 -15.11 -3.02
CA VAL A 64 -2.48 -14.23 -3.07
C VAL A 64 -1.39 -14.87 -3.93
N GLU A 65 -1.10 -16.16 -3.71
CA GLU A 65 -0.14 -16.93 -4.50
C GLU A 65 -0.49 -16.94 -5.99
N TYR A 66 -1.77 -17.10 -6.33
CA TYR A 66 -2.25 -17.08 -7.71
C TYR A 66 -1.97 -15.75 -8.39
N GLU A 67 -2.20 -14.62 -7.72
CA GLU A 67 -1.88 -13.29 -8.29
C GLU A 67 -0.37 -13.06 -8.41
N ILE A 68 0.42 -13.48 -7.41
CA ILE A 68 1.90 -13.40 -7.47
C ILE A 68 2.44 -14.22 -8.64
N GLN A 69 1.88 -15.40 -8.93
CA GLN A 69 2.34 -16.25 -10.02
C GLN A 69 2.24 -15.56 -11.38
N LYS A 70 1.23 -14.72 -11.59
CA LYS A 70 1.01 -13.95 -12.83
C LYS A 70 1.98 -12.79 -13.03
N LEU A 71 2.66 -12.36 -11.96
CA LEU A 71 3.63 -11.26 -12.06
C LEU A 71 4.78 -11.60 -13.01
N SER A 72 5.22 -10.57 -13.75
CA SER A 72 6.45 -10.66 -14.53
C SER A 72 7.67 -10.89 -13.63
N PRO A 73 8.79 -11.42 -14.16
CA PRO A 73 10.02 -11.58 -13.38
C PRO A 73 10.49 -10.27 -12.73
N GLU A 74 10.31 -9.13 -13.40
CA GLU A 74 10.69 -7.81 -12.91
C GLU A 74 9.83 -7.41 -11.71
N HIS A 75 8.50 -7.53 -11.80
CA HIS A 75 7.62 -7.25 -10.67
C HIS A 75 7.84 -8.19 -9.48
N LYS A 76 8.18 -9.46 -9.73
CA LYS A 76 8.58 -10.40 -8.66
C LYS A 76 9.88 -9.97 -7.98
N ALA A 77 10.84 -9.45 -8.76
CA ALA A 77 12.08 -8.91 -8.21
C ALA A 77 11.82 -7.67 -7.34
N GLU A 78 10.94 -6.75 -7.78
CA GLU A 78 10.52 -5.60 -6.96
C GLU A 78 9.80 -6.02 -5.68
N LEU A 79 8.85 -6.97 -5.76
CA LEU A 79 8.17 -7.51 -4.58
C LEU A 79 9.16 -8.02 -3.52
N ARG A 80 10.20 -8.73 -3.94
CA ARG A 80 11.22 -9.28 -3.04
C ARG A 80 12.08 -8.23 -2.33
N LYS A 81 12.17 -7.02 -2.86
CA LYS A 81 12.87 -5.90 -2.20
C LYS A 81 12.09 -5.33 -1.01
N ILE A 82 10.79 -5.55 -0.95
CA ILE A 82 9.97 -5.11 0.18
C ILE A 82 10.39 -5.91 1.41
N ALA A 83 10.81 -5.21 2.45
CA ALA A 83 11.24 -5.81 3.72
C ALA A 83 10.03 -6.35 4.49
N CYS A 84 10.17 -7.54 5.06
CA CYS A 84 9.15 -8.18 5.89
C CYS A 84 9.82 -9.12 6.89
N GLU A 85 9.20 -9.34 8.05
CA GLU A 85 9.73 -10.20 9.12
C GLU A 85 9.96 -11.63 8.66
N GLU A 86 9.02 -12.17 7.86
CA GLU A 86 9.17 -13.47 7.22
C GLU A 86 9.46 -13.27 5.73
N ASP A 87 10.55 -13.87 5.23
CA ASP A 87 10.98 -13.75 3.85
C ASP A 87 10.13 -14.63 2.90
N THR A 88 8.82 -14.40 2.88
CA THR A 88 7.87 -15.03 1.97
C THR A 88 7.03 -13.98 1.24
N ASP A 89 6.65 -14.26 -0.01
CA ASP A 89 5.84 -13.32 -0.79
C ASP A 89 4.45 -13.09 -0.17
N ILE A 90 3.91 -14.10 0.53
CA ILE A 90 2.63 -14.03 1.24
C ILE A 90 2.73 -13.14 2.48
N SER A 91 3.82 -13.26 3.25
CA SER A 91 4.02 -12.42 4.43
C SER A 91 4.21 -10.95 4.05
N ARG A 92 4.94 -10.69 2.95
CA ARG A 92 5.03 -9.34 2.34
C ARG A 92 3.65 -8.79 1.99
N PHE A 93 2.82 -9.59 1.33
CA PHE A 93 1.46 -9.18 1.02
C PHE A 93 0.68 -8.86 2.30
N ARG A 94 0.69 -9.74 3.30
CA ARG A 94 -0.07 -9.56 4.55
C ARG A 94 0.37 -8.35 5.37
N SER A 95 1.65 -8.00 5.32
CA SER A 95 2.23 -6.92 6.12
C SER A 95 2.14 -5.55 5.43
N CYS A 96 2.20 -5.50 4.10
CA CYS A 96 2.45 -4.26 3.37
C CYS A 96 1.32 -3.86 2.39
N ASN A 97 0.19 -4.58 2.39
CA ASN A 97 -0.93 -4.25 1.52
C ASN A 97 -1.64 -2.96 1.96
N TYR A 98 -2.24 -2.30 0.96
CA TYR A 98 -3.08 -1.13 1.15
C TYR A 98 -4.51 -1.42 0.69
N ASP A 99 -5.47 -0.84 1.41
CA ASP A 99 -6.88 -0.90 1.05
C ASP A 99 -7.14 -0.10 -0.24
N ILE A 100 -7.63 -0.78 -1.28
CA ILE A 100 -8.16 -0.12 -2.47
C ILE A 100 -9.67 0.07 -2.26
N ARG A 101 -10.08 1.34 -2.20
CA ARG A 101 -11.45 1.77 -1.92
C ARG A 101 -11.90 2.75 -3.01
N PRO A 102 -13.03 2.50 -3.71
CA PRO A 102 -13.62 3.50 -4.60
C PRO A 102 -13.96 4.79 -3.85
N LYS A 103 -14.44 4.67 -2.61
CA LYS A 103 -14.71 5.81 -1.72
C LYS A 103 -14.22 5.53 -0.29
N GLN A 104 -13.77 6.58 0.39
CA GLN A 104 -13.16 6.47 1.72
C GLN A 104 -14.11 5.92 2.80
N ASN A 105 -15.42 6.13 2.63
CA ASN A 105 -16.48 5.63 3.51
C ASN A 105 -17.04 4.26 3.11
N GLU A 106 -16.51 3.63 2.06
CA GLU A 106 -16.90 2.31 1.61
C GLU A 106 -15.90 1.25 2.07
N ALA A 107 -16.35 -0.01 2.12
CA ALA A 107 -15.46 -1.12 2.41
C ALA A 107 -14.45 -1.26 1.25
N PRO A 108 -13.22 -1.69 1.53
CA PRO A 108 -12.28 -1.99 0.46
C PRO A 108 -12.88 -3.04 -0.50
N THR A 109 -12.59 -2.90 -1.78
CA THR A 109 -12.99 -3.86 -2.81
C THR A 109 -11.83 -4.77 -3.20
N ALA A 110 -10.61 -4.29 -3.00
CA ALA A 110 -9.39 -5.03 -3.24
C ALA A 110 -8.29 -4.58 -2.27
N LEU A 111 -7.20 -5.35 -2.24
CA LEU A 111 -5.96 -5.00 -1.56
C LEU A 111 -4.83 -4.91 -2.59
N GLY A 112 -4.03 -3.86 -2.54
CA GLY A 112 -2.90 -3.64 -3.45
C GLY A 112 -1.56 -3.68 -2.74
N ILE A 113 -0.53 -4.19 -3.43
CA ILE A 113 0.87 -4.01 -3.04
C ILE A 113 1.52 -3.00 -3.97
N PHE A 114 2.32 -2.11 -3.42
CA PHE A 114 2.93 -0.97 -4.09
C PHE A 114 4.41 -0.95 -3.76
N SER A 115 5.29 -0.80 -4.75
CA SER A 115 6.74 -0.95 -4.51
C SER A 115 7.24 0.12 -3.55
N LYS A 116 7.02 1.38 -3.90
CA LYS A 116 7.46 2.55 -3.12
C LYS A 116 6.55 2.77 -1.92
N GLY A 117 5.25 2.61 -2.09
CA GLY A 117 4.27 2.73 -1.01
C GLY A 117 4.55 1.80 0.18
N SER A 118 5.09 0.60 -0.04
CA SER A 118 5.39 -0.34 1.04
C SER A 118 6.51 0.10 2.00
N TYR A 119 7.27 1.15 1.68
CA TYR A 119 8.27 1.75 2.59
C TYR A 119 7.72 2.92 3.44
N VAL A 120 6.46 3.30 3.25
CA VAL A 120 5.79 4.30 4.09
C VAL A 120 5.37 3.64 5.40
N ASN A 121 6.04 4.01 6.49
CA ASN A 121 5.84 3.40 7.79
C ASN A 121 4.52 3.84 8.46
N HIS A 122 3.96 2.93 9.28
CA HIS A 122 2.82 3.24 10.12
C HIS A 122 3.19 4.21 11.26
N SER A 123 2.30 5.16 11.54
CA SER A 123 2.37 6.05 12.71
C SER A 123 0.97 6.37 13.21
N CYS A 124 0.78 6.42 14.53
CA CYS A 124 -0.46 6.90 15.14
C CYS A 124 -0.68 8.41 14.96
N GLN A 125 0.37 9.14 14.56
CA GLN A 125 0.32 10.57 14.24
C GLN A 125 0.94 10.80 12.84
N PRO A 126 0.27 10.31 11.79
CA PRO A 126 0.83 10.32 10.46
C PRO A 126 1.02 11.76 9.94
N ASN A 127 1.99 11.93 9.05
CA ASN A 127 2.20 13.16 8.28
C ASN A 127 1.73 13.02 6.83
N ALA A 128 1.25 11.84 6.43
CA ALA A 128 0.75 11.54 5.11
C ALA A 128 -0.59 10.79 5.19
N LEU A 129 -1.41 10.94 4.14
CA LEU A 129 -2.64 10.19 3.88
C LEU A 129 -2.49 9.53 2.51
N TYR A 130 -3.16 8.39 2.32
CA TYR A 130 -3.32 7.79 1.00
C TYR A 130 -4.79 7.65 0.61
N PHE A 131 -5.06 7.65 -0.69
CA PHE A 131 -6.35 7.29 -1.27
C PHE A 131 -6.17 6.74 -2.69
N TRP A 132 -7.13 5.91 -3.12
CA TRP A 132 -7.16 5.36 -4.46
C TRP A 132 -7.80 6.34 -5.45
N ASP A 133 -7.17 6.53 -6.61
CA ASP A 133 -7.69 7.29 -7.73
C ASP A 133 -8.14 6.34 -8.84
N GLU A 134 -9.46 6.25 -9.05
CA GLU A 134 -10.07 5.35 -10.04
C GLU A 134 -9.77 5.79 -11.48
N GLU A 135 -9.56 7.09 -11.73
CA GLU A 135 -9.30 7.59 -13.08
C GLU A 135 -7.91 7.14 -13.57
N THR A 136 -6.94 7.08 -12.66
CA THR A 136 -5.56 6.72 -13.00
C THR A 136 -5.13 5.35 -12.48
N GLU A 137 -6.07 4.58 -11.90
CA GLU A 137 -5.83 3.27 -11.29
C GLU A 137 -4.55 3.24 -10.44
N SER A 138 -4.40 4.27 -9.60
CA SER A 138 -3.18 4.51 -8.84
C SER A 138 -3.51 4.89 -7.40
N MET A 139 -2.62 4.53 -6.48
CA MET A 139 -2.65 5.05 -5.12
C MET A 139 -1.93 6.40 -5.09
N ILE A 140 -2.55 7.38 -4.43
CA ILE A 140 -1.99 8.72 -4.24
C ILE A 140 -1.72 8.92 -2.76
N TRP A 141 -0.47 9.26 -2.43
CA TRP A 141 -0.09 9.73 -1.10
C TRP A 141 0.04 11.25 -1.10
N VAL A 142 -0.52 11.90 -0.10
CA VAL A 142 -0.50 13.36 0.07
C VAL A 142 -0.01 13.76 1.46
N ALA A 143 0.67 14.89 1.54
CA ALA A 143 1.12 15.46 2.82
C ALA A 143 -0.06 16.03 3.61
N LEU A 144 -0.23 15.59 4.86
CA LEU A 144 -1.26 16.10 5.78
C LEU A 144 -0.82 17.37 6.54
N LYS A 145 0.49 17.57 6.67
CA LYS A 145 1.10 18.70 7.36
C LYS A 145 2.39 19.07 6.63
N HIS A 146 2.99 20.20 6.99
CA HIS A 146 4.30 20.57 6.47
C HIS A 146 5.33 19.47 6.81
N ILE A 147 6.05 18.97 5.79
CA ILE A 147 7.12 17.98 5.94
C ILE A 147 8.41 18.64 5.49
N VAL A 148 9.45 18.57 6.32
CA VAL A 148 10.79 19.05 5.98
C VAL A 148 11.56 17.90 5.35
N ALA A 149 12.40 18.20 4.36
CA ALA A 149 13.31 17.23 3.75
C ALA A 149 14.17 16.49 4.81
N GLY A 150 14.42 15.21 4.56
CA GLY A 150 15.04 14.26 5.50
C GLY A 150 14.03 13.32 6.13
#